data_AF-A0A9D4DEL3-F1
#
_entry.id   AF-A0A9D4DEL3-F1
#
_cell.length_a   1.000
_cell.length_b   1.000
_cell.length_c   1.000
_cell.angle_alpha   90.00
_cell.angle_beta   90.00
_cell.angle_gamma   90.00
#
_symmetry.space_group_name_H-M   'P 1'
#
loop_
_entity.id
_entity.type
_entity.pdbx_description
1 polymer ?
#
loop_
_entity_poly.entity_id
_entity_poly.type
_entity_poly.pdbx_seq_one_letter_code
_entity_poly.pdbx_strand_id
1 'polypeptide(L)'
;MCTVKHAALSALRNLPIPGRCTVEHVALSALRNLAMTGMCTMEHTALSALKNLPIPGRCTVEHVALSALRNLAIPGRCTLKYVALSALRNLAIPGRCTVEHTAPSALRNLAIPGRCTVEHVALSALRNLAIPGRCTVKHTALSALRNLEIPGRCTVEHTALSALRNLALPGRCTVKHTALKALRNLAIPGRCTVQHVALSALRNL
;
A
#
# COMPACT_ATOMS: atom_id res chain seq x y z
N MET A 1 -27.44 -6.00 -10.92
CA MET A 1 -26.79 -5.75 -9.61
C MET A 1 -26.66 -7.10 -8.94
N CYS A 2 -25.48 -7.49 -8.47
CA CYS A 2 -25.23 -8.80 -7.88
C CYS A 2 -24.78 -8.66 -6.43
N THR A 3 -25.16 -9.61 -5.59
CA THR A 3 -24.71 -9.72 -4.20
C THR A 3 -24.21 -11.13 -3.97
N VAL A 4 -22.99 -11.27 -3.44
CA VAL A 4 -22.39 -12.56 -3.09
C VAL A 4 -22.03 -12.53 -1.61
N LYS A 5 -22.56 -13.45 -0.82
CA LYS A 5 -22.25 -13.55 0.60
C LYS A 5 -21.82 -14.96 0.95
N HIS A 6 -20.73 -15.07 1.68
CA HIS A 6 -20.29 -16.35 2.23
C HIS A 6 -19.86 -16.19 3.69
N ALA A 7 -20.47 -16.99 4.56
CA ALA A 7 -20.10 -17.02 5.97
C ALA A 7 -18.75 -17.73 6.17
N ALA A 8 -18.60 -18.93 5.62
CA ALA A 8 -17.36 -19.71 5.73
C ALA A 8 -17.07 -20.43 4.41
N LEU A 9 -15.84 -20.26 3.91
CA LEU A 9 -15.35 -20.96 2.73
C LEU A 9 -13.88 -21.35 2.94
N SER A 10 -13.54 -22.57 2.56
CA SER A 10 -12.15 -23.04 2.58
C SER A 10 -11.33 -22.39 1.46
N ALA A 11 -11.86 -22.38 0.24
CA ALA A 11 -11.18 -21.79 -0.90
C ALA A 11 -12.15 -21.26 -1.95
N LEU A 12 -11.76 -20.16 -2.58
CA LEU A 12 -12.41 -19.62 -3.75
C LEU A 12 -11.36 -19.36 -4.83
N ARG A 13 -11.64 -19.82 -6.05
CA ARG A 13 -10.73 -19.67 -7.20
C ARG A 13 -11.49 -19.04 -8.36
N ASN A 14 -10.84 -18.11 -9.05
CA ASN A 14 -11.33 -17.46 -10.26
C ASN A 14 -12.69 -16.79 -10.05
N LEU A 15 -12.68 -15.65 -9.35
CA LEU A 15 -13.87 -14.83 -9.16
C LEU A 15 -13.83 -13.60 -10.07
N PRO A 16 -14.42 -13.66 -11.27
CA PRO A 16 -14.68 -12.45 -12.04
C PRO A 16 -15.91 -11.75 -11.47
N ILE A 17 -15.78 -10.47 -11.17
CA ILE A 17 -16.89 -9.61 -10.75
C ILE A 17 -17.14 -8.57 -11.85
N PRO A 18 -17.94 -8.90 -12.88
CA PRO A 18 -18.36 -7.95 -13.89
C PRO A 18 -19.51 -7.07 -13.37
N GLY A 19 -19.59 -5.84 -13.85
CA GLY A 19 -20.73 -4.96 -13.58
C GLY A 19 -20.83 -4.47 -12.12
N ARG A 20 -22.05 -4.22 -11.64
CA ARG A 20 -22.30 -3.67 -10.29
C ARG A 20 -22.50 -4.80 -9.27
N CYS A 21 -21.56 -4.98 -8.34
CA CYS A 21 -21.62 -6.07 -7.36
C CYS A 21 -21.17 -5.69 -5.95
N THR A 22 -21.77 -6.33 -4.96
CA THR A 22 -21.31 -6.31 -3.56
C THR A 22 -20.93 -7.72 -3.14
N VAL A 23 -19.75 -7.91 -2.57
CA VAL A 23 -19.30 -9.22 -2.08
C VAL A 23 -18.83 -9.13 -0.64
N GLU A 24 -19.28 -10.06 0.17
CA GLU A 24 -18.98 -10.15 1.58
C GLU A 24 -18.52 -11.56 1.92
N HIS A 25 -17.35 -11.67 2.56
CA HIS A 25 -16.83 -12.93 3.08
C HIS A 25 -16.44 -12.76 4.54
N VAL A 26 -17.07 -13.54 5.43
CA VAL A 26 -16.74 -13.48 6.86
C VAL A 26 -15.46 -14.27 7.13
N ALA A 27 -15.43 -15.55 6.78
CA ALA A 27 -14.24 -16.40 6.92
C ALA A 27 -13.87 -17.09 5.59
N LEU A 28 -12.69 -16.76 5.05
CA LEU A 28 -12.18 -17.37 3.83
C LEU A 28 -10.70 -17.76 3.99
N SER A 29 -10.36 -19.04 3.89
CA SER A 29 -8.95 -19.44 4.06
C SER A 29 -8.10 -19.04 2.86
N ALA A 30 -8.59 -19.21 1.64
CA ALA A 30 -7.84 -18.84 0.45
C ALA A 30 -8.71 -18.27 -0.67
N LEU A 31 -8.31 -17.12 -1.21
CA LEU A 31 -8.85 -16.57 -2.45
C LEU A 31 -7.74 -16.47 -3.49
N ARG A 32 -7.99 -17.02 -4.69
CA ARG A 32 -7.05 -16.95 -5.81
C ARG A 32 -7.74 -16.40 -7.05
N ASN A 33 -7.10 -15.43 -7.70
CA ASN A 33 -7.56 -14.79 -8.93
C ASN A 33 -8.94 -14.15 -8.79
N LEU A 34 -8.99 -13.01 -8.11
CA LEU A 34 -10.18 -12.15 -8.07
C LEU A 34 -9.97 -10.99 -9.03
N ALA A 35 -10.81 -10.89 -10.05
CA ALA A 35 -10.74 -9.84 -11.06
C ALA A 35 -11.98 -8.96 -11.00
N MET A 36 -11.78 -7.67 -10.77
CA MET A 36 -12.87 -6.73 -10.53
C MET A 36 -12.90 -5.65 -11.61
N THR A 37 -13.72 -5.87 -12.63
CA THR A 37 -13.77 -5.02 -13.83
C THR A 37 -14.87 -3.97 -13.79
N GLY A 38 -15.90 -4.18 -12.97
CA GLY A 38 -17.04 -3.28 -12.86
C GLY A 38 -16.97 -2.28 -11.70
N MET A 39 -18.14 -1.94 -11.17
CA MET A 39 -18.29 -1.11 -9.97
C MET A 39 -18.57 -2.03 -8.79
N CYS A 40 -17.67 -2.08 -7.81
CA CYS A 40 -17.77 -3.12 -6.80
C CYS A 40 -17.41 -2.70 -5.38
N THR A 41 -18.09 -3.30 -4.41
CA THR A 41 -17.76 -3.19 -2.99
C THR A 41 -17.42 -4.58 -2.47
N MET A 42 -16.26 -4.72 -1.84
CA MET A 42 -15.78 -5.97 -1.28
C MET A 42 -15.47 -5.80 0.20
N GLU A 43 -15.97 -6.71 1.02
CA GLU A 43 -15.65 -6.76 2.44
C GLU A 43 -15.21 -8.18 2.82
N HIS A 44 -14.04 -8.26 3.46
CA HIS A 44 -13.53 -9.49 4.03
C HIS A 44 -13.23 -9.29 5.51
N THR A 45 -13.92 -10.01 6.39
CA THR A 45 -13.66 -9.94 7.83
C THR A 45 -12.38 -10.70 8.17
N ALA A 46 -12.26 -11.97 7.77
CA ALA A 46 -11.08 -12.80 7.99
C ALA A 46 -10.69 -13.55 6.71
N LEU A 47 -9.53 -13.20 6.15
CA LEU A 47 -8.96 -13.83 4.96
C LEU A 47 -7.52 -14.26 5.22
N SER A 48 -7.24 -15.56 5.17
CA SER A 48 -5.86 -16.01 5.45
C SER A 48 -4.92 -15.71 4.28
N ALA A 49 -5.34 -15.97 3.04
CA ALA A 49 -4.52 -15.73 1.87
C ALA A 49 -5.30 -15.20 0.67
N LEU A 50 -4.82 -14.10 0.09
CA LEU A 50 -5.30 -13.55 -1.17
C LEU A 50 -4.15 -13.52 -2.18
N LYS A 51 -4.35 -14.14 -3.33
CA LYS A 51 -3.37 -14.16 -4.43
C LYS A 51 -4.00 -13.66 -5.73
N ASN A 52 -3.32 -12.73 -6.38
CA ASN A 52 -3.69 -12.13 -7.66
C ASN A 52 -5.04 -11.40 -7.59
N LEU A 53 -4.97 -10.10 -7.30
CA LEU A 53 -6.11 -9.19 -7.27
C LEU A 53 -5.91 -8.05 -8.28
N PRO A 54 -6.26 -8.21 -9.55
CA PRO A 54 -6.39 -7.11 -10.49
C PRO A 54 -7.73 -6.37 -10.33
N ILE A 55 -7.66 -5.05 -10.18
CA ILE A 55 -8.83 -4.16 -10.07
C ILE A 55 -8.78 -3.07 -11.16
N PRO A 56 -9.16 -3.39 -12.40
CA PRO A 56 -9.33 -2.39 -13.46
C PRO A 56 -10.59 -1.52 -13.31
N GLY A 57 -11.57 -1.97 -12.52
CA GLY A 57 -12.84 -1.28 -12.32
C GLY A 57 -12.80 -0.10 -11.35
N ARG A 58 -13.98 0.25 -10.83
CA ARG A 58 -14.14 1.25 -9.77
C ARG A 58 -14.61 0.57 -8.50
N CYS A 59 -13.73 0.41 -7.50
CA CYS A 59 -14.09 -0.44 -6.36
C CYS A 59 -13.64 0.09 -5.01
N THR A 60 -14.43 -0.27 -4.01
CA THR A 60 -14.10 -0.13 -2.59
C THR A 60 -13.80 -1.52 -2.04
N VAL A 61 -12.66 -1.71 -1.38
CA VAL A 61 -12.28 -2.98 -0.78
C VAL A 61 -11.85 -2.75 0.65
N GLU A 62 -12.47 -3.48 1.57
CA GLU A 62 -12.09 -3.50 2.97
C GLU A 62 -11.70 -4.91 3.41
N HIS A 63 -10.55 -4.99 4.08
CA HIS A 63 -10.09 -6.19 4.76
C HIS A 63 -9.87 -5.86 6.23
N VAL A 64 -10.62 -6.53 7.12
CA VAL A 64 -10.43 -6.37 8.57
C VAL A 64 -9.19 -7.14 9.01
N ALA A 65 -9.13 -8.45 8.73
CA ALA A 65 -7.95 -9.27 8.99
C ALA A 65 -7.51 -10.02 7.73
N LEU A 66 -6.33 -9.68 7.22
CA LEU A 66 -5.71 -10.34 6.07
C LEU A 66 -4.29 -10.83 6.42
N SER A 67 -4.07 -12.15 6.48
CA SER A 67 -2.74 -12.64 6.84
C SER A 67 -1.74 -12.43 5.71
N ALA A 68 -2.11 -12.71 4.46
CA ALA A 68 -1.22 -12.53 3.32
C ALA A 68 -1.92 -12.06 2.05
N LEU A 69 -1.40 -10.98 1.45
CA LEU A 69 -1.74 -10.52 0.11
C LEU A 69 -0.54 -10.66 -0.82
N ARG A 70 -0.73 -11.32 -1.96
CA ARG A 70 0.29 -11.45 -3.00
C ARG A 70 -0.26 -10.98 -4.35
N ASN A 71 0.45 -10.04 -4.98
CA ASN A 71 0.15 -9.47 -6.29
C ASN A 71 -1.21 -8.75 -6.32
N LEU A 72 -1.19 -7.48 -5.93
CA LEU A 72 -2.30 -6.55 -6.10
C LEU A 72 -1.95 -5.56 -7.20
N ALA A 73 -2.82 -5.43 -8.19
CA ALA A 73 -2.67 -4.48 -9.29
C ALA A 73 -3.94 -3.65 -9.43
N ILE A 74 -3.80 -2.32 -9.40
CA ILE A 74 -4.95 -1.41 -9.43
C ILE A 74 -4.83 -0.41 -10.59
N PRO A 75 -5.15 -0.83 -11.83
CA PRO A 75 -5.25 0.09 -12.95
C PRO A 75 -6.49 0.99 -12.92
N GLY A 76 -7.50 0.62 -12.15
CA GLY A 76 -8.78 1.34 -12.05
C GLY A 76 -8.79 2.52 -11.07
N ARG A 77 -9.97 2.78 -10.49
CA ARG A 77 -10.15 3.79 -9.43
C ARG A 77 -10.63 3.12 -8.16
N CYS A 78 -9.83 3.15 -7.08
CA CYS A 78 -10.19 2.38 -5.89
C CYS A 78 -9.95 3.08 -4.57
N THR A 79 -10.76 2.70 -3.59
CA THR A 79 -10.49 2.94 -2.17
C THR A 79 -10.22 1.60 -1.52
N LEU A 80 -9.04 1.44 -0.92
CA LEU A 80 -8.66 0.22 -0.20
C LEU A 80 -8.43 0.53 1.27
N LYS A 81 -8.95 -0.32 2.14
CA LYS A 81 -8.73 -0.24 3.58
C LYS A 81 -8.30 -1.59 4.12
N TYR A 82 -7.20 -1.59 4.87
CA TYR A 82 -6.68 -2.78 5.55
C TYR A 82 -6.50 -2.45 7.02
N VAL A 83 -7.30 -3.06 7.89
CA VAL A 83 -7.18 -2.84 9.34
C VAL A 83 -5.97 -3.60 9.87
N ALA A 84 -5.96 -4.92 9.74
CA ALA A 84 -4.83 -5.77 10.10
C ALA A 84 -4.33 -6.55 8.88
N LEU A 85 -3.05 -6.37 8.53
CA LEU A 85 -2.44 -7.00 7.37
C LEU A 85 -1.05 -7.54 7.72
N SER A 86 -0.89 -8.85 7.87
CA SER A 86 0.42 -9.38 8.30
C SER A 86 1.47 -9.21 7.20
N ALA A 87 1.13 -9.51 5.94
CA ALA A 87 2.07 -9.35 4.83
C ALA A 87 1.40 -8.95 3.51
N LEU A 88 1.99 -7.97 2.83
CA LEU A 88 1.74 -7.70 1.41
C LEU A 88 3.02 -7.85 0.61
N ARG A 89 2.91 -8.55 -0.52
CA ARG A 89 3.99 -8.66 -1.51
C ARG A 89 3.48 -8.26 -2.88
N ASN A 90 4.18 -7.31 -3.50
CA ASN A 90 3.92 -6.76 -4.83
C ASN A 90 2.57 -6.03 -4.91
N LEU A 91 2.63 -4.71 -4.74
CA LEU A 91 1.51 -3.80 -4.99
C LEU A 91 1.91 -2.86 -6.12
N ALA A 92 1.10 -2.82 -7.18
CA ALA A 92 1.24 -1.88 -8.28
C ALA A 92 -0.04 -1.04 -8.41
N ILE A 93 0.09 0.28 -8.36
CA ILE A 93 -1.06 1.19 -8.51
C ILE A 93 -0.84 2.13 -9.71
N PRO A 94 -1.12 1.68 -10.94
CA PRO A 94 -1.11 2.53 -12.12
C PRO A 94 -2.33 3.46 -12.23
N GLY A 95 -3.42 3.15 -11.55
CA GLY A 95 -4.67 3.89 -11.58
C GLY A 95 -4.74 5.08 -10.61
N ARG A 96 -5.95 5.35 -10.10
CA ARG A 96 -6.18 6.38 -9.07
C ARG A 96 -6.68 5.74 -7.79
N CYS A 97 -5.95 5.87 -6.69
CA CYS A 97 -6.36 5.17 -5.46
C CYS A 97 -6.18 5.97 -4.18
N THR A 98 -7.05 5.68 -3.22
CA THR A 98 -6.79 5.93 -1.80
C THR A 98 -6.55 4.58 -1.13
N VAL A 99 -5.45 4.46 -0.38
CA VAL A 99 -5.10 3.24 0.34
C VAL A 99 -4.81 3.58 1.79
N GLU A 100 -5.53 2.94 2.69
CA GLU A 100 -5.33 3.09 4.13
C GLU A 100 -4.93 1.74 4.73
N HIS A 101 -3.88 1.77 5.54
CA HIS A 101 -3.43 0.63 6.31
C HIS A 101 -3.29 1.02 7.79
N THR A 102 -4.08 0.41 8.67
CA THR A 102 -4.01 0.72 10.10
C THR A 102 -2.84 0.01 10.76
N ALA A 103 -2.76 -1.31 10.68
CA ALA A 103 -1.71 -2.11 11.33
C ALA A 103 -1.09 -3.17 10.38
N PRO A 104 -0.43 -2.77 9.29
CA PRO A 104 0.34 -3.69 8.46
C PRO A 104 1.65 -4.11 9.14
N SER A 105 1.99 -5.41 9.18
CA SER A 105 3.28 -5.84 9.73
C SER A 105 4.40 -5.67 8.70
N ALA A 106 4.24 -6.22 7.49
CA ALA A 106 5.28 -6.17 6.46
C ALA A 106 4.74 -5.88 5.06
N LEU A 107 5.34 -4.90 4.38
CA LEU A 107 5.04 -4.55 3.00
C LEU A 107 6.31 -4.68 2.15
N ARG A 108 6.20 -5.34 0.99
CA ARG A 108 7.32 -5.57 0.08
C ARG A 108 6.95 -5.24 -1.36
N ASN A 109 7.79 -4.46 -2.03
CA ASN A 109 7.68 -4.06 -3.43
C ASN A 109 6.38 -3.30 -3.72
N LEU A 110 6.37 -2.02 -3.34
CA LEU A 110 5.27 -1.10 -3.64
C LEU A 110 5.71 -0.18 -4.78
N ALA A 111 4.94 -0.18 -5.87
CA ALA A 111 5.14 0.68 -7.01
C ALA A 111 3.88 1.51 -7.27
N ILE A 112 4.02 2.83 -7.28
CA ILE A 112 2.88 3.74 -7.43
C ILE A 112 3.09 4.66 -8.66
N PRO A 113 2.92 4.14 -9.88
CA PRO A 113 3.01 4.95 -11.11
C PRO A 113 1.80 5.87 -11.35
N GLY A 114 0.68 5.60 -10.69
CA GLY A 114 -0.58 6.33 -10.85
C GLY A 114 -0.70 7.59 -9.99
N ARG A 115 -1.95 7.92 -9.62
CA ARG A 115 -2.24 9.02 -8.68
C ARG A 115 -2.82 8.48 -7.39
N CYS A 116 -2.13 8.66 -6.27
CA CYS A 116 -2.54 7.99 -5.03
C CYS A 116 -2.38 8.82 -3.77
N THR A 117 -3.26 8.56 -2.82
CA THR A 117 -3.04 8.87 -1.40
C THR A 117 -2.85 7.56 -0.66
N VAL A 118 -1.76 7.43 0.09
CA VAL A 118 -1.46 6.24 0.88
C VAL A 118 -1.19 6.65 2.31
N GLU A 119 -1.90 6.03 3.25
CA GLU A 119 -1.74 6.29 4.68
C GLU A 119 -1.45 4.99 5.42
N HIS A 120 -0.43 5.03 6.28
CA HIS A 120 -0.06 3.94 7.19
C HIS A 120 -0.02 4.46 8.61
N VAL A 121 -0.84 3.89 9.50
CA VAL A 121 -0.84 4.29 10.91
C VAL A 121 0.33 3.63 11.65
N ALA A 122 0.41 2.30 11.66
CA ALA A 122 1.49 1.56 12.31
C ALA A 122 2.04 0.46 11.40
N LEU A 123 3.25 0.66 10.86
CA LEU A 123 3.91 -0.28 9.97
C LEU A 123 5.26 -0.73 10.54
N SER A 124 5.45 -2.05 10.70
CA SER A 124 6.73 -2.55 11.22
C SER A 124 7.84 -2.44 10.16
N ALA A 125 7.60 -2.93 8.94
CA ALA A 125 8.62 -2.94 7.90
C ALA A 125 8.08 -2.69 6.49
N LEU A 126 8.71 -1.76 5.78
CA LEU A 126 8.51 -1.53 4.35
C LEU A 126 9.82 -1.74 3.60
N ARG A 127 9.79 -2.60 2.58
CA ARG A 127 10.93 -2.86 1.70
C ARG A 127 10.57 -2.55 0.25
N ASN A 128 11.35 -1.68 -0.38
CA ASN A 128 11.19 -1.18 -1.74
C ASN A 128 9.86 -0.45 -1.93
N LEU A 129 9.91 0.87 -1.83
CA LEU A 129 8.83 1.77 -2.22
C LEU A 129 9.33 2.65 -3.37
N ALA A 130 8.68 2.57 -4.52
CA ALA A 130 8.95 3.39 -5.68
C ALA A 130 7.70 4.20 -6.05
N ILE A 131 7.88 5.53 -6.18
CA ILE A 131 6.78 6.45 -6.47
C ILE A 131 7.08 7.25 -7.75
N PRO A 132 6.94 6.63 -8.94
CA PRO A 132 7.07 7.33 -10.22
C PRO A 132 5.88 8.24 -10.55
N GLY A 133 4.73 8.03 -9.89
CA GLY A 133 3.50 8.75 -10.16
C GLY A 133 3.36 10.08 -9.41
N ARG A 134 2.11 10.50 -9.19
CA ARG A 134 1.76 11.67 -8.37
C ARG A 134 1.10 11.23 -7.08
N CYS A 135 1.78 11.34 -5.95
CA CYS A 135 1.25 10.75 -4.71
C CYS A 135 1.44 11.61 -3.47
N THR A 136 0.59 11.34 -2.48
CA THR A 136 0.81 11.73 -1.09
C THR A 136 0.94 10.45 -0.27
N VAL A 137 2.02 10.30 0.47
CA VAL A 137 2.25 9.14 1.34
C VAL A 137 2.49 9.62 2.76
N LYS A 138 1.74 9.07 3.72
CA LYS A 138 1.88 9.40 5.13
C LYS A 138 2.13 8.14 5.94
N HIS A 139 3.12 8.21 6.83
CA HIS A 139 3.40 7.18 7.83
C HIS A 139 3.39 7.81 9.21
N THR A 140 2.46 7.41 10.07
CA THR A 140 2.43 7.88 11.46
C THR A 140 3.55 7.22 12.26
N ALA A 141 3.61 5.89 12.27
CA ALA A 141 4.69 5.12 12.89
C ALA A 141 5.23 4.07 11.92
N LEU A 142 6.53 4.14 11.62
CA LEU A 142 7.24 3.18 10.79
C LEU A 142 8.54 2.73 11.47
N SER A 143 8.70 1.43 11.74
CA SER A 143 9.94 0.97 12.37
C SER A 143 11.09 0.96 11.37
N ALA A 144 10.92 0.35 10.20
CA ALA A 144 11.98 0.28 9.19
C ALA A 144 11.49 0.50 7.76
N LEU A 145 12.20 1.36 7.03
CA LEU A 145 12.07 1.54 5.59
C LEU A 145 13.40 1.24 4.91
N ARG A 146 13.38 0.27 3.99
CA ARG A 146 14.54 -0.10 3.17
C ARG A 146 14.22 0.17 1.71
N ASN A 147 14.94 1.11 1.11
CA ASN A 147 14.79 1.64 -0.24
C ASN A 147 13.49 2.42 -0.44
N LEU A 148 13.61 3.73 -0.48
CA LEU A 148 12.59 4.66 -0.93
C LEU A 148 13.13 5.40 -2.16
N GLU A 149 12.42 5.30 -3.27
CA GLU A 149 12.74 5.98 -4.51
C GLU A 149 11.56 6.83 -4.97
N ILE A 150 11.81 8.12 -5.22
CA ILE A 150 10.78 9.07 -5.66
C ILE A 150 11.21 9.74 -6.98
N PRO A 151 11.02 9.05 -8.13
CA PRO A 151 11.22 9.65 -9.44
C PRO A 151 10.07 10.56 -9.90
N GLY A 152 8.89 10.42 -9.29
CA GLY A 152 7.68 11.16 -9.64
C GLY A 152 7.52 12.51 -8.95
N ARG A 153 6.26 12.94 -8.83
CA ARG A 153 5.87 14.12 -8.05
C ARG A 153 5.18 13.72 -6.76
N CYS A 154 5.86 13.80 -5.63
CA CYS A 154 5.31 13.22 -4.40
C CYS A 154 5.56 14.06 -3.15
N THR A 155 4.59 14.05 -2.24
CA THR A 155 4.78 14.46 -0.84
C THR A 155 4.83 13.21 0.03
N VAL A 156 5.89 13.05 0.81
CA VAL A 156 6.04 11.96 1.78
C VAL A 156 6.24 12.53 3.17
N GLU A 157 5.43 12.09 4.12
CA GLU A 157 5.50 12.51 5.51
C GLU A 157 5.68 11.29 6.42
N HIS A 158 6.65 11.39 7.33
CA HIS A 158 6.86 10.43 8.39
C HIS A 158 6.80 11.14 9.74
N THR A 159 5.84 10.80 10.59
CA THR A 159 5.77 11.36 11.94
C THR A 159 6.84 10.72 12.82
N ALA A 160 6.90 9.38 12.89
CA ALA A 160 7.95 8.64 13.57
C ALA A 160 8.53 7.55 12.67
N LEU A 161 9.84 7.62 12.38
CA LEU A 161 10.58 6.62 11.61
C LEU A 161 11.83 6.20 12.38
N SER A 162 11.97 4.91 12.71
CA SER A 162 13.17 4.46 13.43
C SER A 162 14.38 4.32 12.50
N ALA A 163 14.24 3.69 11.35
CA ALA A 163 15.35 3.53 10.41
C ALA A 163 14.92 3.70 8.95
N LEU A 164 15.66 4.51 8.21
CA LEU A 164 15.59 4.64 6.76
C LEU A 164 16.94 4.26 6.16
N ARG A 165 16.94 3.28 5.26
CA ARG A 165 18.12 2.89 4.48
C ARG A 165 17.84 3.09 3.00
N ASN A 166 18.69 3.84 2.33
CA ASN A 166 18.63 4.24 0.93
C ASN A 166 17.39 5.09 0.63
N LEU A 167 17.58 6.39 0.57
CA LEU A 167 16.61 7.38 0.11
C LEU A 167 17.13 8.02 -1.18
N ALA A 168 16.43 7.81 -2.29
CA ALA A 168 16.77 8.38 -3.59
C ALA A 168 15.63 9.23 -4.12
N LEU A 169 15.90 10.51 -4.39
CA LEU A 169 14.91 11.51 -4.77
C LEU A 169 15.23 12.15 -6.13
N PRO A 170 15.14 11.41 -7.26
CA PRO A 170 15.41 11.96 -8.59
C PRO A 170 14.29 12.84 -9.17
N GLY A 171 13.09 12.81 -8.58
CA GLY A 171 11.91 13.51 -9.09
C GLY A 171 11.73 14.95 -8.58
N ARG A 172 10.46 15.32 -8.37
CA ARG A 172 10.09 16.58 -7.70
C ARG A 172 9.27 16.28 -6.45
N CYS A 173 9.80 16.56 -5.27
CA CYS A 173 9.19 16.01 -4.07
C CYS A 173 9.37 16.85 -2.82
N THR A 174 8.49 16.62 -1.86
CA THR A 174 8.65 17.12 -0.49
C THR A 174 8.70 15.91 0.41
N VAL A 175 9.77 15.76 1.19
CA VAL A 175 9.91 14.70 2.18
C VAL A 175 10.07 15.33 3.55
N LYS A 176 9.17 15.02 4.46
CA LYS A 176 9.21 15.52 5.84
C LYS A 176 9.32 14.36 6.82
N HIS A 177 10.26 14.48 7.74
CA HIS A 177 10.39 13.61 8.89
C HIS A 177 10.26 14.45 10.17
N THR A 178 9.25 14.16 10.99
CA THR A 178 9.14 14.81 12.30
C THR A 178 10.16 14.20 13.26
N ALA A 179 10.21 12.87 13.40
CA ALA A 179 11.24 12.16 14.15
C ALA A 179 11.84 11.02 13.32
N LEU A 180 13.14 11.10 13.02
CA LEU A 180 13.91 10.05 12.34
C LEU A 180 15.13 9.66 13.18
N LYS A 181 15.22 8.42 13.66
CA LYS A 181 16.40 8.03 14.46
C LYS A 181 17.65 7.85 13.59
N ALA A 182 17.53 7.12 12.48
CA ALA A 182 18.68 6.86 11.61
C ALA A 182 18.33 6.93 10.12
N LEU A 183 19.14 7.69 9.37
CA LEU A 183 19.15 7.71 7.91
C LEU A 183 20.50 7.21 7.40
N ARG A 184 20.48 6.23 6.50
CA ARG A 184 21.66 5.76 5.77
C ARG A 184 21.46 5.91 4.27
N ASN A 185 22.42 6.52 3.58
CA ASN A 185 22.47 6.77 2.14
C ASN A 185 21.32 7.64 1.64
N LEU A 186 21.58 8.92 1.49
CA LEU A 186 20.68 9.93 0.93
C LEU A 186 21.22 10.45 -0.40
N ALA A 187 20.40 10.39 -1.44
CA ALA A 187 20.69 10.97 -2.75
C ALA A 187 19.51 11.82 -3.23
N ILE A 188 19.78 13.09 -3.58
CA ILE A 188 18.75 14.03 -4.03
C ILE A 188 19.19 14.68 -5.37
N PRO A 189 19.20 13.92 -6.47
CA PRO A 189 19.54 14.49 -7.77
C PRO A 189 18.39 15.33 -8.39
N GLY A 190 17.17 15.18 -7.88
CA GLY A 190 15.99 15.90 -8.33
C GLY A 190 15.75 17.25 -7.63
N ARG A 191 14.59 17.87 -7.92
CA ARG A 191 14.16 19.11 -7.25
C ARG A 191 13.28 18.76 -6.05
N CYS A 192 13.92 18.49 -4.91
CA CYS A 192 13.18 18.11 -3.70
C CYS A 192 13.52 18.98 -2.50
N THR A 193 12.53 19.15 -1.64
CA THR A 193 12.69 19.70 -0.29
C THR A 193 12.67 18.55 0.69
N VAL A 194 13.73 18.42 1.49
CA VAL A 194 13.81 17.42 2.56
C VAL A 194 13.94 18.13 3.90
N GLN A 195 13.03 17.85 4.82
CA GLN A 195 13.02 18.45 6.15
C GLN A 195 13.06 17.34 7.21
N HIS A 196 13.97 17.49 8.17
CA HIS A 196 14.00 16.69 9.39
C HIS A 196 13.83 17.62 10.59
N VAL A 197 12.79 17.44 11.39
CA VAL A 197 12.63 18.19 12.65
C VAL A 197 13.56 17.64 13.72
N ALA A 198 13.59 16.31 13.88
CA ALA A 198 14.57 15.61 14.71
C ALA A 198 15.22 14.46 13.93
N LEU A 199 16.55 14.51 13.79
CA LEU A 199 17.36 13.46 13.17
C LEU A 199 18.53 13.10 14.09
N SER A 200 18.61 11.86 14.57
CA SER A 200 19.69 11.46 15.50
C SER A 200 20.99 11.06 14.77
N ALA A 201 20.89 10.41 13.61
CA ALA A 201 22.07 9.99 12.85
C ALA A 201 21.83 10.01 11.34
N LEU A 202 22.76 10.62 10.60
CA LEU A 202 22.87 10.55 9.15
C LEU A 202 24.21 9.92 8.76
N ARG A 203 24.19 8.91 7.90
CA ARG A 203 25.41 8.32 7.32
C ARG A 203 25.24 8.13 5.82
N ASN A 204 25.95 8.92 5.03
CA ASN A 204 26.12 8.67 3.60
C ASN A 204 27.42 7.88 3.41
N LEU A 205 27.33 6.76 2.69
CA LEU A 205 28.48 5.95 2.26
C LEU A 205 28.65 6.06 0.75
#